data_AF-A0A7R9KXR6-F1
#
_entry.id   AF-A0A7R9KXR6-F1
#
_cell.length_a   1.000
_cell.length_b   1.000
_cell.length_c   1.000
_cell.angle_alpha   90.00
_cell.angle_beta   90.00
_cell.angle_gamma   90.00
#
_symmetry.space_group_name_H-M   'P 1'
#
loop_
_entity.id
_entity.type
_entity.pdbx_description
1 polymer ?
#
loop_
_entity_poly.entity_id
_entity_poly.type
_entity_poly.pdbx_seq_one_letter_code
_entity_poly.pdbx_strand_id
1 'polypeptide(L)'
;MSLIKSFADLIPVKYRDVGNKTGVKHLQLNEQQLLDFEIRDLPVPPMVANPHVPDVVDIVEREVNECLDKPWRDQMNMSIFQAYMFTTSDRELFAAIAFVQIFGFFVDDQLDKVRDKAVINHWYKKFKTGQSGGNTPLDRLLVKARRYVDQYLSADQADRHIEYILSYIDTYHTRIDYKNADTGDVMTYDQFLTF
;
A
#
# COMPACT_ATOMS: atom_id res chain seq x y z
N MET A 1 25.71 -5.58 -25.28
CA MET A 1 25.05 -4.32 -24.92
C MET A 1 24.20 -4.58 -23.69
N SER A 2 24.68 -4.21 -22.51
CA SER A 2 23.88 -4.27 -21.27
C SER A 2 23.18 -2.93 -21.07
N LEU A 3 21.87 -2.97 -20.89
CA LEU A 3 21.08 -1.81 -20.49
C LEU A 3 19.98 -2.31 -19.55
N ILE A 4 20.40 -2.70 -18.34
CA ILE A 4 19.51 -2.53 -17.19
C ILE A 4 19.57 -1.03 -16.91
N LYS A 5 18.61 -0.28 -17.48
CA LYS A 5 18.33 1.08 -17.05
C LYS A 5 17.94 0.99 -15.58
N SER A 6 18.60 1.76 -14.73
CA SER A 6 18.36 1.68 -13.29
C SER A 6 16.97 2.22 -12.97
N PHE A 7 16.39 1.80 -11.85
CA PHE A 7 15.11 2.30 -11.34
C PHE A 7 15.07 3.85 -11.22
N ALA A 8 16.24 4.49 -11.07
CA ALA A 8 16.40 5.94 -10.99
C ALA A 8 16.10 6.66 -12.31
N ASP A 9 16.20 5.99 -13.46
CA ASP A 9 15.98 6.61 -14.78
C ASP A 9 14.48 6.71 -15.15
N LEU A 10 13.60 6.01 -14.43
CA LEU A 10 12.16 5.90 -14.74
C LEU A 10 11.28 6.87 -13.96
N ILE A 11 11.83 7.61 -12.99
CA ILE A 11 11.05 8.53 -12.16
C ILE A 11 11.68 9.93 -12.24
N PRO A 12 10.99 10.94 -12.78
CA PRO A 12 11.40 12.33 -12.59
C PRO A 12 11.14 12.72 -11.12
N VAL A 13 12.07 12.39 -10.23
CA VAL A 13 12.01 12.76 -8.81
C VAL A 13 12.28 14.26 -8.69
N LYS A 14 11.22 15.06 -8.56
CA LYS A 14 11.34 16.43 -8.04
C LYS A 14 11.40 16.35 -6.52
N TYR A 15 12.60 16.52 -5.98
CA TYR A 15 12.83 16.63 -4.54
C TYR A 15 12.04 17.81 -3.96
N ARG A 16 11.30 17.56 -2.88
CA ARG A 16 10.73 18.60 -2.02
C ARG A 16 11.50 18.58 -0.70
N ASP A 17 12.16 19.68 -0.39
CA ASP A 17 12.82 19.88 0.90
C ASP A 17 11.77 19.82 2.01
N VAL A 18 11.76 18.72 2.76
CA VAL A 18 10.87 18.50 3.91
C VAL A 18 11.61 18.96 5.15
N GLY A 19 11.44 20.25 5.44
CA GLY A 19 12.05 20.96 6.56
C GLY A 19 11.96 20.19 7.89
N ASN A 20 13.09 20.21 8.57
CA ASN A 20 13.42 19.57 9.84
C ASN A 20 12.33 19.77 10.93
N LYS A 21 11.60 18.70 11.30
CA LYS A 21 10.78 18.65 12.52
C LYS A 21 11.37 17.61 13.49
N THR A 22 11.74 18.11 14.65
CA THR A 22 12.45 17.45 15.74
C THR A 22 11.67 16.28 16.36
N GLY A 23 12.35 15.15 16.58
CA GLY A 23 11.92 14.09 17.50
C GLY A 23 11.96 12.66 16.97
N VAL A 24 12.04 12.46 15.65
CA VAL A 24 12.18 11.13 15.04
C VAL A 24 13.58 11.01 14.46
N LYS A 25 14.38 10.04 14.95
CA LYS A 25 15.60 9.64 14.25
C LYS A 25 15.18 8.90 12.99
N HIS A 26 14.93 9.63 11.90
CA HIS A 26 14.82 9.02 10.59
C HIS A 26 16.20 8.46 10.23
N LEU A 27 16.26 7.20 9.83
CA LEU A 27 17.40 6.67 9.10
C LEU A 27 17.48 7.48 7.80
N GLN A 28 18.26 8.57 7.80
CA GLN A 28 18.64 9.28 6.59
C GLN A 28 19.71 8.44 5.91
N LEU A 29 19.28 7.50 5.07
CA LEU A 29 20.17 6.86 4.13
C LEU A 29 20.58 7.92 3.12
N ASN A 30 21.88 8.20 3.02
CA ASN A 30 22.39 9.03 1.94
C ASN A 30 22.26 8.25 0.60
N GLU A 31 22.39 8.97 -0.52
CA GLU A 31 22.26 8.38 -1.86
C GLU A 31 23.19 7.16 -2.04
N GLN A 32 24.39 7.21 -1.46
CA GLN A 32 25.33 6.10 -1.45
C GLN A 32 24.81 4.89 -0.65
N GLN A 33 24.17 5.09 0.51
CA GLN A 33 23.58 4.00 1.32
C GLN A 33 22.32 3.38 0.70
N LEU A 34 21.58 4.13 -0.11
CA LEU A 34 20.49 3.60 -0.94
C LEU A 34 21.04 2.77 -2.12
N LEU A 35 22.20 3.16 -2.66
CA LEU A 35 22.90 2.43 -3.72
C LEU A 35 23.73 1.23 -3.18
N ASP A 36 24.17 1.31 -1.92
CA ASP A 36 24.91 0.28 -1.17
C ASP A 36 23.97 -0.79 -0.59
N PHE A 37 22.63 -0.65 -0.74
CA PHE A 37 21.80 -1.84 -0.85
C PHE A 37 22.25 -2.53 -2.14
N GLU A 38 23.30 -3.35 -2.01
CA GLU A 38 23.75 -4.25 -3.04
C GLU A 38 22.48 -4.85 -3.66
N ILE A 39 22.28 -4.58 -4.96
CA ILE A 39 21.37 -5.37 -5.76
C ILE A 39 21.88 -6.78 -5.53
N ARG A 40 21.21 -7.53 -4.65
CA ARG A 40 21.58 -8.91 -4.38
C ARG A 40 21.55 -9.57 -5.74
N ASP A 41 22.68 -10.15 -6.15
CA ASP A 41 22.73 -11.06 -7.29
C ASP A 41 21.90 -12.28 -6.90
N LEU A 42 20.59 -12.11 -7.02
CA LEU A 42 19.64 -13.17 -6.87
C LEU A 42 19.77 -14.03 -8.13
N PRO A 43 19.75 -15.36 -8.00
CA PRO A 43 19.79 -16.27 -9.14
C PRO A 43 18.43 -16.28 -9.87
N VAL A 44 17.88 -15.11 -10.15
CA VAL A 44 16.61 -14.89 -10.83
C VAL A 44 16.85 -14.05 -12.08
N PRO A 45 16.11 -14.31 -13.17
CA PRO A 45 16.20 -13.49 -14.38
C PRO A 45 15.89 -12.01 -14.07
N PRO A 46 16.39 -11.07 -14.90
CA PRO A 46 16.01 -9.66 -14.79
C PRO A 46 14.48 -9.51 -14.79
N MET A 47 13.98 -8.77 -13.82
CA MET A 47 12.54 -8.49 -13.73
C MET A 47 12.12 -7.62 -14.91
N VAL A 48 11.02 -8.01 -15.57
CA VAL A 48 10.43 -7.25 -16.68
C VAL A 48 9.15 -6.60 -16.17
N ALA A 49 9.02 -5.28 -16.28
CA ALA A 49 7.80 -4.58 -15.91
C ALA A 49 6.63 -5.01 -16.79
N ASN A 50 5.43 -5.09 -16.20
CA ASN A 50 4.18 -5.25 -16.94
C ASN A 50 4.05 -4.16 -18.02
N PRO A 51 3.77 -4.48 -19.29
CA PRO A 51 3.72 -3.49 -20.37
C PRO A 51 2.58 -2.46 -20.22
N HIS A 52 1.60 -2.72 -19.36
CA HIS A 52 0.42 -1.88 -19.17
C HIS A 52 0.61 -0.75 -18.13
N VAL A 53 1.81 -0.52 -17.59
CA VAL A 53 2.03 0.53 -16.56
C VAL A 53 1.43 1.88 -16.93
N PRO A 54 1.65 2.44 -18.14
CA PRO A 54 1.12 3.77 -18.45
C PRO A 54 -0.41 3.82 -18.36
N ASP A 55 -1.09 2.84 -18.96
CA ASP A 55 -2.56 2.75 -18.96
C ASP A 55 -3.10 2.56 -17.54
N VAL A 56 -2.44 1.72 -16.74
CA VAL A 56 -2.88 1.40 -15.38
C VAL A 56 -2.72 2.58 -14.43
N VAL A 57 -1.66 3.39 -14.58
CA VAL A 57 -1.50 4.62 -13.79
C VAL A 57 -2.70 5.55 -14.00
N ASP A 58 -3.08 5.79 -15.24
CA ASP A 58 -4.20 6.69 -15.58
C ASP A 58 -5.55 6.15 -15.07
N ILE A 59 -5.79 4.84 -15.22
CA ILE A 59 -7.00 4.17 -14.71
C ILE A 59 -7.07 4.33 -13.20
N VAL A 60 -6.00 3.97 -12.49
CA VAL A 60 -6.02 3.97 -11.02
C VAL A 60 -6.10 5.40 -10.48
N GLU A 61 -5.42 6.37 -11.09
CA GLU A 61 -5.54 7.78 -10.71
C GLU A 61 -7.00 8.24 -10.80
N ARG A 62 -7.65 8.02 -11.95
CA ARG A 62 -9.05 8.39 -12.16
C ARG A 62 -9.93 7.74 -11.09
N GLU A 63 -9.75 6.45 -10.88
CA GLU A 63 -10.61 5.69 -9.98
C GLU A 63 -10.45 6.03 -8.50
N VAL A 64 -9.23 6.36 -8.08
CA VAL A 64 -8.93 6.85 -6.74
C VAL A 64 -9.51 8.25 -6.57
N ASN A 65 -9.33 9.13 -7.55
CA ASN A 65 -9.87 10.49 -7.51
C ASN A 65 -11.41 10.53 -7.54
N GLU A 66 -12.08 9.54 -8.14
CA GLU A 66 -13.54 9.37 -8.01
C GLU A 66 -13.97 9.03 -6.58
N CYS A 67 -13.10 8.37 -5.82
CA CYS A 67 -13.38 8.02 -4.44
C CYS A 67 -13.01 9.15 -3.47
N LEU A 68 -12.01 9.97 -3.79
CA LEU A 68 -11.48 11.00 -2.88
C LEU A 68 -12.08 12.38 -3.13
N ASP A 69 -12.30 13.15 -2.06
CA ASP A 69 -12.77 14.54 -2.17
C ASP A 69 -11.66 15.50 -2.64
N LYS A 70 -10.40 15.06 -2.61
CA LYS A 70 -9.22 15.81 -3.05
C LYS A 70 -8.28 14.88 -3.83
N PRO A 71 -7.61 15.38 -4.89
CA PRO A 71 -6.69 14.57 -5.66
C PRO A 71 -5.53 14.07 -4.80
N TRP A 72 -5.23 12.77 -4.88
CA TRP A 72 -4.13 12.16 -4.13
C TRP A 72 -2.91 11.93 -5.03
N ARG A 73 -2.12 12.99 -5.19
CA ARG A 73 -1.02 13.03 -6.18
C ARG A 73 0.28 12.35 -5.73
N ASP A 74 0.48 12.16 -4.43
CA ASP A 74 1.82 11.84 -3.89
C ASP A 74 2.14 10.34 -3.79
N GLN A 75 1.17 9.44 -4.05
CA GLN A 75 1.37 7.97 -3.95
C GLN A 75 1.15 7.20 -5.27
N MET A 76 1.08 7.88 -6.42
CA MET A 76 0.79 7.23 -7.70
C MET A 76 1.96 6.44 -8.32
N ASN A 77 3.19 6.66 -7.85
CA ASN A 77 4.35 5.86 -8.30
C ASN A 77 4.26 4.38 -7.86
N MET A 78 3.26 3.99 -7.07
CA MET A 78 3.08 2.63 -6.58
C MET A 78 2.69 1.63 -7.68
N SER A 79 1.98 2.07 -8.73
CA SER A 79 1.68 1.20 -9.89
C SER A 79 2.96 0.74 -10.60
N ILE A 80 4.05 1.51 -10.51
CA ILE A 80 5.36 1.13 -11.05
C ILE A 80 5.95 -0.03 -10.26
N PHE A 81 5.84 -0.05 -8.93
CA PHE A 81 6.29 -1.18 -8.11
C PHE A 81 5.50 -2.46 -8.43
N GLN A 82 4.18 -2.34 -8.57
CA GLN A 82 3.31 -3.46 -8.88
C GLN A 82 3.60 -4.09 -10.26
N ALA A 83 4.07 -3.27 -11.22
CA ALA A 83 4.41 -3.74 -12.55
C ALA A 83 5.47 -4.84 -12.56
N TYR A 84 6.37 -4.84 -11.57
CA TYR A 84 7.43 -5.85 -11.46
C TYR A 84 6.98 -7.11 -10.71
N MET A 85 5.92 -7.04 -9.90
CA MET A 85 5.38 -8.21 -9.20
C MET A 85 4.33 -8.97 -10.04
N PHE A 86 3.58 -8.25 -10.87
CA PHE A 86 2.47 -8.78 -11.65
C PHE A 86 2.71 -8.61 -13.15
N THR A 87 3.82 -9.20 -13.63
CA THR A 87 4.36 -8.96 -14.97
C THR A 87 3.51 -9.52 -16.11
N THR A 88 2.68 -10.53 -15.82
CA THR A 88 1.85 -11.25 -16.81
C THR A 88 0.36 -10.95 -16.71
N SER A 89 -0.06 -10.12 -15.76
CA SER A 89 -1.48 -9.74 -15.62
C SER A 89 -1.91 -8.91 -16.82
N ASP A 90 -3.13 -9.15 -17.32
CA ASP A 90 -3.74 -8.26 -18.29
C ASP A 90 -3.97 -6.86 -17.67
N ARG A 91 -4.27 -5.90 -18.54
CA ARG A 91 -4.47 -4.49 -18.15
C ARG A 91 -5.51 -4.31 -17.04
N GLU A 92 -6.61 -5.03 -17.08
CA GLU A 92 -7.77 -4.81 -16.22
C GLU A 92 -7.55 -5.43 -14.84
N LEU A 93 -7.02 -6.65 -14.81
CA LEU A 93 -6.56 -7.29 -13.58
C LEU A 93 -5.41 -6.50 -12.94
N PHE A 94 -4.48 -6.00 -13.73
CA PHE A 94 -3.37 -5.20 -13.21
C PHE A 94 -3.85 -3.89 -12.59
N ALA A 95 -4.83 -3.21 -13.21
CA ALA A 95 -5.47 -2.04 -12.63
C ALA A 95 -6.18 -2.34 -11.31
N ALA A 96 -6.92 -3.45 -11.23
CA ALA A 96 -7.59 -3.89 -10.02
C ALA A 96 -6.59 -4.16 -8.88
N ILE A 97 -5.49 -4.87 -9.16
CA ILE A 97 -4.42 -5.14 -8.20
C ILE A 97 -3.79 -3.83 -7.71
N ALA A 98 -3.42 -2.94 -8.64
CA ALA A 98 -2.83 -1.65 -8.30
C ALA A 98 -3.77 -0.79 -7.44
N PHE A 99 -5.06 -0.78 -7.75
CA PHE A 99 -6.07 -0.09 -6.95
C PHE A 99 -6.19 -0.67 -5.53
N VAL A 100 -6.32 -2.00 -5.39
CA VAL A 100 -6.43 -2.66 -4.08
C VAL A 100 -5.20 -2.40 -3.23
N GLN A 101 -4.00 -2.38 -3.82
CA GLN A 101 -2.79 -2.05 -3.09
C GLN A 101 -2.77 -0.58 -2.63
N ILE A 102 -3.10 0.36 -3.52
CA ILE A 102 -3.15 1.80 -3.20
C ILE A 102 -4.17 2.07 -2.08
N PHE A 103 -5.30 1.36 -2.10
CA PHE A 103 -6.25 1.33 -0.99
C PHE A 103 -5.58 0.88 0.33
N GLY A 104 -4.76 -0.17 0.32
CA GLY A 104 -4.01 -0.63 1.50
C GLY A 104 -3.14 0.47 2.13
N PHE A 105 -2.40 1.23 1.32
CA PHE A 105 -1.60 2.35 1.82
C PHE A 105 -2.45 3.51 2.34
N PHE A 106 -3.57 3.81 1.67
CA PHE A 106 -4.48 4.83 2.13
C PHE A 106 -5.05 4.47 3.51
N VAL A 107 -5.48 3.21 3.66
CA VAL A 107 -5.95 2.67 4.94
C VAL A 107 -4.87 2.85 5.99
N ASP A 108 -3.64 2.42 5.74
CA ASP A 108 -2.54 2.55 6.71
C ASP A 108 -2.33 4.00 7.18
N ASP A 109 -2.32 4.98 6.27
CA ASP A 109 -2.24 6.40 6.61
C ASP A 109 -3.46 6.89 7.44
N GLN A 110 -4.67 6.40 7.15
CA GLN A 110 -5.85 6.71 7.96
C GLN A 110 -5.80 6.04 9.34
N LEU A 111 -5.32 4.79 9.42
CA LEU A 111 -5.18 4.06 10.68
C LEU A 111 -4.19 4.77 11.61
N ASP A 112 -3.11 5.37 11.08
CA ASP A 112 -2.12 6.13 11.87
C ASP A 112 -2.67 7.45 12.41
N LYS A 113 -3.72 8.00 11.78
CA LYS A 113 -4.42 9.23 12.19
C LYS A 113 -5.56 8.98 13.18
N VAL A 114 -6.41 7.99 12.91
CA VAL A 114 -7.63 7.76 13.71
C VAL A 114 -7.30 7.11 15.04
N ARG A 115 -6.46 6.05 15.06
CA ARG A 115 -6.05 5.28 16.25
C ARG A 115 -7.19 4.86 17.20
N ASP A 116 -8.42 4.83 16.70
CA ASP A 116 -9.63 4.42 17.42
C ASP A 116 -10.11 3.08 16.87
N LYS A 117 -10.03 2.04 17.71
CA LYS A 117 -10.38 0.66 17.34
C LYS A 117 -11.84 0.52 16.90
N ALA A 118 -12.76 1.33 17.44
CA ALA A 118 -14.17 1.26 17.07
C ALA A 118 -14.41 1.75 15.64
N VAL A 119 -13.75 2.85 15.26
CA VAL A 119 -13.82 3.39 13.89
C VAL A 119 -13.19 2.43 12.90
N ILE A 120 -12.03 1.88 13.26
CA ILE A 120 -11.32 0.86 12.49
C ILE A 120 -12.24 -0.35 12.26
N ASN A 121 -12.74 -0.99 13.32
CA ASN A 121 -13.66 -2.12 13.23
C ASN A 121 -14.91 -1.85 12.36
N HIS A 122 -15.44 -0.63 12.41
CA HIS A 122 -16.57 -0.22 11.57
C HIS A 122 -16.23 -0.26 10.07
N TRP A 123 -15.07 0.26 9.67
CA TRP A 123 -14.61 0.23 8.28
C TRP A 123 -14.44 -1.21 7.76
N TYR A 124 -13.91 -2.10 8.59
CA TYR A 124 -13.67 -3.48 8.19
C TYR A 124 -14.93 -4.32 8.15
N LYS A 125 -15.87 -4.09 9.07
CA LYS A 125 -17.20 -4.68 8.95
C LYS A 125 -17.85 -4.33 7.61
N LYS A 126 -17.70 -3.08 7.14
CA LYS A 126 -18.20 -2.69 5.81
C LYS A 126 -17.46 -3.41 4.69
N PHE A 127 -16.13 -3.48 4.74
CA PHE A 127 -15.34 -4.21 3.74
C PHE A 127 -15.73 -5.70 3.66
N LYS A 128 -15.83 -6.38 4.80
CA LYS A 128 -16.21 -7.79 4.91
C LYS A 128 -17.63 -8.07 4.41
N THR A 129 -18.57 -7.15 4.65
CA THR A 129 -19.97 -7.35 4.25
C THR A 129 -20.30 -6.81 2.87
N GLY A 130 -19.40 -6.06 2.24
CA GLY A 130 -19.67 -5.33 1.01
C GLY A 130 -20.81 -4.31 1.16
N GLN A 131 -21.16 -3.91 2.40
CA GLN A 131 -22.27 -3.01 2.64
C GLN A 131 -22.02 -1.66 1.97
N SER A 132 -22.85 -1.36 0.97
CA SER A 132 -22.94 -0.02 0.39
C SER A 132 -23.67 0.89 1.38
N GLY A 133 -22.93 1.79 2.02
CA GLY A 133 -23.52 2.69 3.01
C GLY A 133 -22.46 3.51 3.71
N GLY A 134 -22.24 4.72 3.24
CA GLY A 134 -21.21 5.62 3.74
C GLY A 134 -20.85 6.66 2.70
N ASN A 135 -20.73 7.92 3.12
CA ASN A 135 -20.43 9.04 2.21
C ASN A 135 -18.99 9.54 2.39
N THR A 136 -18.16 8.83 3.16
CA THR A 136 -16.76 9.23 3.33
C THR A 136 -15.91 8.75 2.15
N PRO A 137 -14.80 9.45 1.84
CA PRO A 137 -13.83 8.98 0.85
C PRO A 137 -13.36 7.54 1.04
N LEU A 138 -13.13 7.17 2.30
CA LEU A 138 -12.68 5.83 2.65
C LEU A 138 -13.76 4.76 2.40
N ASP A 139 -15.03 5.06 2.71
CA ASP A 139 -16.13 4.15 2.40
C ASP A 139 -16.21 3.84 0.89
N ARG A 140 -16.02 4.86 0.05
CA ARG A 140 -16.02 4.69 -1.41
C ARG A 140 -14.84 3.83 -1.89
N LEU A 141 -13.65 4.06 -1.34
CA LEU A 141 -12.46 3.24 -1.62
C LEU A 141 -12.67 1.78 -1.19
N LEU A 142 -13.20 1.54 0.01
CA LEU A 142 -13.48 0.21 0.56
C LEU A 142 -14.43 -0.59 -0.34
N VAL A 143 -15.54 0.04 -0.75
CA VAL A 143 -16.53 -0.60 -1.62
C VAL A 143 -15.93 -0.92 -2.99
N LYS A 144 -15.13 0.00 -3.56
CA LYS A 144 -14.50 -0.23 -4.86
C LYS A 144 -13.43 -1.32 -4.80
N ALA A 145 -12.58 -1.32 -3.77
CA ALA A 145 -11.59 -2.38 -3.54
C ALA A 145 -12.28 -3.73 -3.35
N ARG A 146 -13.37 -3.78 -2.58
CA ARG A 146 -14.15 -5.01 -2.38
C ARG A 146 -14.73 -5.55 -3.70
N ARG A 147 -15.27 -4.69 -4.56
CA ARG A 147 -15.76 -5.09 -5.89
C ARG A 147 -14.66 -5.74 -6.74
N TYR A 148 -13.44 -5.22 -6.69
CA TYR A 148 -12.32 -5.84 -7.40
C TYR A 148 -11.96 -7.21 -6.86
N VAL A 149 -11.93 -7.36 -5.54
CA VAL A 149 -11.70 -8.66 -4.90
C VAL A 149 -12.78 -9.67 -5.34
N ASP A 150 -14.06 -9.30 -5.26
CA ASP A 150 -15.17 -10.19 -5.64
C ASP A 150 -15.22 -10.48 -7.16
N GLN A 151 -14.73 -9.56 -8.00
CA GLN A 151 -14.72 -9.73 -9.46
C GLN A 151 -13.66 -10.72 -9.93
N TYR A 152 -12.47 -10.67 -9.34
CA TYR A 152 -11.29 -11.41 -9.85
C TYR A 152 -10.95 -12.66 -9.06
N LEU A 153 -11.54 -12.85 -7.88
CA LEU A 153 -11.30 -14.02 -7.04
C LEU A 153 -12.55 -14.91 -6.95
N SER A 154 -12.34 -16.21 -6.73
CA SER A 154 -13.44 -17.08 -6.29
C SER A 154 -13.94 -16.66 -4.90
N ALA A 155 -15.14 -17.07 -4.51
CA ALA A 155 -15.68 -16.78 -3.17
C ALA A 155 -14.70 -17.18 -2.05
N ASP A 156 -14.14 -18.39 -2.09
CA ASP A 156 -13.17 -18.87 -1.11
C ASP A 156 -11.87 -18.05 -1.11
N GLN A 157 -11.43 -17.56 -2.27
CA GLN A 157 -10.25 -16.71 -2.39
C GLN A 157 -10.53 -15.30 -1.87
N ALA A 158 -11.69 -14.74 -2.17
CA ALA A 158 -12.14 -13.45 -1.64
C ALA A 158 -12.24 -13.49 -0.11
N ASP A 159 -12.85 -14.55 0.45
CA ASP A 159 -12.96 -14.74 1.90
C ASP A 159 -11.57 -14.83 2.55
N ARG A 160 -10.65 -15.62 2.00
CA ARG A 160 -9.27 -15.66 2.52
C ARG A 160 -8.56 -14.31 2.42
N HIS A 161 -8.76 -13.58 1.32
CA HIS A 161 -8.16 -12.26 1.16
C HIS A 161 -8.70 -11.27 2.21
N ILE A 162 -9.99 -11.32 2.51
CA ILE A 162 -10.61 -10.53 3.57
C ILE A 162 -10.02 -10.91 4.93
N GLU A 163 -9.87 -12.20 5.23
CA GLU A 163 -9.27 -12.64 6.50
C GLU A 163 -7.80 -12.20 6.63
N TYR A 164 -7.02 -12.14 5.55
CA TYR A 164 -5.67 -11.56 5.59
C TYR A 164 -5.68 -10.06 5.91
N ILE A 165 -6.61 -9.32 5.30
CA ILE A 165 -6.81 -7.92 5.65
C ILE A 165 -7.22 -7.80 7.11
N LEU A 166 -8.07 -8.69 7.62
CA LEU A 166 -8.50 -8.67 9.02
C LEU A 166 -7.33 -8.89 9.99
N SER A 167 -6.49 -9.87 9.68
CA SER A 167 -5.28 -10.15 10.45
C SER A 167 -4.34 -8.93 10.50
N TYR A 168 -4.18 -8.19 9.39
CA TYR A 168 -3.37 -6.97 9.36
C TYR A 168 -3.87 -5.90 10.36
N ILE A 169 -5.17 -5.79 10.54
CA ILE A 169 -5.78 -4.82 11.47
C ILE A 169 -5.57 -5.22 12.90
N ASP A 170 -5.72 -6.50 13.19
CA ASP A 170 -5.53 -7.00 14.55
C ASP A 170 -4.09 -6.73 14.99
N THR A 171 -3.13 -6.98 14.10
CA THR A 171 -1.75 -6.52 14.27
C THR A 171 -1.67 -5.01 14.48
N TYR A 172 -2.40 -4.22 13.69
CA TYR A 172 -2.46 -2.76 13.87
C TYR A 172 -3.05 -2.31 15.22
N HIS A 173 -4.08 -2.97 15.74
CA HIS A 173 -4.63 -2.73 17.07
C HIS A 173 -3.57 -2.97 18.15
N THR A 174 -2.79 -4.04 18.01
CA THR A 174 -1.63 -4.29 18.87
C THR A 174 -0.59 -3.18 18.74
N ARG A 175 -0.32 -2.65 17.54
CA ARG A 175 0.54 -1.45 17.34
C ARG A 175 0.05 -0.25 18.14
N ILE A 176 -1.26 0.03 18.06
CA ILE A 176 -1.89 1.15 18.77
C ILE A 176 -1.73 0.96 20.27
N ASP A 177 -1.96 -0.26 20.77
CA ASP A 177 -1.81 -0.57 22.20
C ASP A 177 -0.37 -0.34 22.65
N TYR A 178 0.64 -0.80 21.91
CA TYR A 178 2.05 -0.52 22.23
C TYR A 178 2.38 0.98 22.17
N LYS A 179 1.84 1.72 21.21
CA LYS A 179 2.06 3.19 21.10
C LYS A 179 1.37 3.98 22.22
N ASN A 180 0.21 3.52 22.69
CA ASN A 180 -0.60 4.21 23.70
C ASN A 180 -0.28 3.75 25.13
N ALA A 181 0.26 2.54 25.29
CA ALA A 181 0.78 2.05 26.55
C ALA A 181 2.03 2.87 26.87
N ASP A 182 1.87 3.88 27.71
CA ASP A 182 2.94 4.74 28.26
C ASP A 182 3.85 3.94 29.22
N THR A 183 4.31 2.78 28.77
CA THR A 183 4.88 1.70 29.57
C THR A 183 6.40 1.73 29.58
N GLY A 184 7.02 2.44 28.63
CA GLY A 184 8.47 2.36 28.41
C GLY A 184 8.94 0.98 27.92
N ASP A 185 8.01 0.05 27.67
CA ASP A 185 8.33 -1.29 27.20
C ASP A 185 8.68 -1.25 25.71
N VAL A 186 9.94 -1.59 25.43
CA VAL A 186 10.44 -1.75 24.08
C VAL A 186 10.19 -3.19 23.65
N MET A 187 9.49 -3.36 22.53
CA MET A 187 9.27 -4.66 21.90
C MET A 187 10.62 -5.37 21.67
N THR A 188 10.70 -6.67 22.01
CA THR A 188 11.91 -7.46 21.69
C THR A 188 12.04 -7.65 20.18
N TYR A 189 13.25 -8.02 19.72
CA TYR A 189 13.48 -8.29 18.30
C TYR A 189 12.57 -9.40 17.74
N ASP A 190 12.36 -10.48 18.50
CA ASP A 190 11.50 -11.59 18.08
C ASP A 190 10.02 -11.18 18.06
N GLN A 191 9.60 -10.35 19.01
CA GLN A 191 8.26 -9.77 19.01
C GLN A 191 8.07 -8.84 17.80
N PHE A 192 9.10 -8.06 17.44
CA PHE A 192 9.09 -7.18 16.27
C PHE A 192 9.07 -7.94 14.94
N LEU A 193 9.76 -9.07 14.82
CA LEU A 193 9.71 -9.91 13.62
C LEU A 193 8.40 -10.70 13.50
N THR A 194 7.76 -11.02 14.62
CA THR A 194 6.44 -11.68 14.65
C THR A 194 5.32 -10.70 14.32
N PHE A 195 5.55 -9.41 14.61
CA PHE A 195 4.68 -8.30 14.28
C PHE A 195 4.67 -8.03 12.77
#